data_AF-A0AAU6GYS9-F1
#
_entry.id   AF-A0AAU6GYS9-F1
#
_cell.length_a   1.000
_cell.length_b   1.000
_cell.length_c   1.000
_cell.angle_alpha   90.00
_cell.angle_beta   90.00
_cell.angle_gamma   90.00
#
_symmetry.space_group_name_H-M   'P 1'
#
loop_
_entity.id
_entity.type
_entity.pdbx_description
1 polymer ?
#
loop_
_entity_poly.entity_id
_entity_poly.type
_entity_poly.pdbx_seq_one_letter_code
_entity_poly.pdbx_strand_id
1 'polypeptide(L)'
;MIAAIKPAGANTRGLLAYLYGPGRHDEHLDPHIVAGFAMFGMPDPGRNPDASLTQLAHHLDEPVHIRNSEFGKKITDHVWHCPVRAAPGDRHLSDAEWADIAQRIVEAAGIAPPGDDLGCRWIAVRHADDHIHILATTVREDGRRPKLHGSGVRVGDACRKIETDYSLRQLKKGDRTAGKRPTQAEMHKAQRLGWEQTSRDWLQNRIRAAIPHASKTEELLAYLEADGIAIKPRRGPSGDLLGYAAGRPGDLNKNGEQIFHPGGKIAPDLTLPKLKARLENTAPEEHPTARRQRPTTPWHHATDALDTLHQGMADDTYAQAHITALGELIEATAQRAPDHFRAELRTAVGTFGRAQRSQIRAEDEAAHTLRRAARDIAHTAVGPDGSAFAAFLAALVWATIVAARWHEAKNHANQAEAARQALHHLHAAADHALVPVIDTLAARQPSDQASRTLAHDVRAAIPDHADRVLTDPVWPALATVLADAEAGGHKPHQLLKEAAAQRELTSARQPARVLITRIQHTSHSSAPNPRAEAARRCSTLSGIQRHGHGEHMAMPVGPAVVPGESNRRRQL
;
A
#
# COMPACT_ATOMS: atom_id res chain seq x y z
N MET A 1 3.95 -8.14 -21.85
CA MET A 1 5.24 -8.82 -22.12
C MET A 1 6.35 -8.40 -21.14
N ILE A 2 7.26 -9.30 -20.78
CA ILE A 2 8.42 -9.02 -19.91
C ILE A 2 9.68 -9.67 -20.51
N ALA A 3 10.74 -8.87 -20.68
CA ALA A 3 12.09 -9.33 -21.00
C ALA A 3 13.01 -9.18 -19.78
N ALA A 4 13.79 -10.21 -19.44
CA ALA A 4 14.54 -10.26 -18.19
C ALA A 4 16.03 -10.59 -18.38
N ILE A 5 16.83 -9.59 -18.76
CA ILE A 5 18.29 -9.72 -18.91
C ILE A 5 18.91 -10.30 -17.62
N LYS A 6 19.55 -11.46 -17.75
CA LYS A 6 20.23 -12.15 -16.65
C LYS A 6 21.65 -11.61 -16.45
N PRO A 7 22.26 -11.83 -15.27
CA PRO A 7 23.69 -11.59 -15.08
C PRO A 7 24.51 -12.34 -16.13
N ALA A 8 25.62 -11.74 -16.56
CA ALA A 8 26.49 -12.34 -17.58
C ALA A 8 27.00 -13.71 -17.12
N GLY A 9 26.97 -14.67 -18.03
CA GLY A 9 27.44 -16.04 -17.82
C GLY A 9 28.75 -16.31 -18.55
N ALA A 10 29.28 -17.53 -18.34
CA ALA A 10 30.57 -17.95 -18.90
C ALA A 10 30.51 -19.27 -19.69
N ASN A 11 29.33 -19.85 -19.88
CA ASN A 11 29.18 -21.18 -20.47
C ASN A 11 27.98 -21.24 -21.44
N THR A 12 28.25 -21.00 -22.73
CA THR A 12 27.25 -21.03 -23.81
C THR A 12 26.60 -22.40 -23.94
N ARG A 13 27.40 -23.48 -23.99
CA ARG A 13 26.88 -24.87 -24.04
C ARG A 13 25.99 -25.19 -22.84
N GLY A 14 26.38 -24.76 -21.64
CA GLY A 14 25.62 -24.99 -20.42
C GLY A 14 24.25 -24.32 -20.45
N LEU A 15 24.18 -23.10 -21.00
CA LEU A 15 22.90 -22.44 -21.23
C LEU A 15 22.08 -23.14 -22.32
N LEU A 16 22.68 -23.53 -23.45
CA LEU A 16 21.99 -24.30 -24.50
C LEU A 16 21.42 -25.62 -23.97
N ALA A 17 22.18 -26.34 -23.14
CA ALA A 17 21.70 -27.57 -22.48
C ALA A 17 20.50 -27.31 -21.56
N TYR A 18 20.42 -26.12 -20.96
CA TYR A 18 19.22 -25.69 -20.25
C TYR A 18 18.07 -25.43 -21.23
N LEU A 19 18.28 -24.66 -22.30
CA LEU A 19 17.22 -24.29 -23.27
C LEU A 19 16.60 -25.49 -23.99
N TYR A 20 17.40 -26.50 -24.36
CA TYR A 20 16.95 -27.72 -25.06
C TYR A 20 16.69 -28.90 -24.12
N GLY A 21 17.03 -28.79 -22.84
CA GLY A 21 16.74 -29.83 -21.85
C GLY A 21 15.26 -29.85 -21.45
N PRO A 22 14.81 -30.81 -20.63
CA PRO A 22 13.40 -31.01 -20.25
C PRO A 22 12.80 -29.88 -19.39
N GLY A 23 13.50 -28.76 -19.21
CA GLY A 23 13.18 -27.74 -18.23
C GLY A 23 13.54 -28.15 -16.80
N ARG A 24 13.61 -27.16 -15.90
CA ARG A 24 13.63 -27.45 -14.46
C ARG A 24 12.32 -27.05 -13.79
N HIS A 25 11.75 -25.90 -14.14
CA HIS A 25 10.53 -25.30 -13.53
C HIS A 25 9.56 -24.66 -14.56
N ASP A 26 9.83 -24.83 -15.86
CA ASP A 26 8.95 -24.52 -16.99
C ASP A 26 9.21 -25.66 -17.98
N GLU A 27 8.20 -26.41 -18.39
CA GLU A 27 8.39 -27.57 -19.28
C GLU A 27 8.81 -27.09 -20.67
N HIS A 28 9.88 -27.67 -21.20
CA HIS A 28 10.36 -27.41 -22.56
C HIS A 28 9.82 -28.52 -23.45
N LEU A 29 8.80 -28.24 -24.24
CA LEU A 29 8.07 -29.27 -25.00
C LEU A 29 8.55 -29.36 -26.46
N ASP A 30 8.92 -28.23 -27.06
CA ASP A 30 9.36 -28.15 -28.45
C ASP A 30 10.47 -27.10 -28.61
N PRO A 31 11.70 -27.36 -28.09
CA PRO A 31 12.79 -26.41 -28.19
C PRO A 31 13.32 -26.31 -29.63
N HIS A 32 13.29 -25.12 -30.23
CA HIS A 32 13.78 -24.85 -31.59
C HIS A 32 14.17 -23.38 -31.80
N ILE A 33 14.98 -23.10 -32.82
CA ILE A 33 15.42 -21.75 -33.16
C ILE A 33 14.34 -21.06 -34.01
N VAL A 34 13.89 -19.88 -33.57
CA VAL A 34 12.93 -19.04 -34.31
C VAL A 34 13.61 -17.84 -34.98
N ALA A 35 14.76 -17.39 -34.47
CA ALA A 35 15.56 -16.32 -35.06
C ALA A 35 17.02 -16.40 -34.62
N GLY A 36 17.92 -15.73 -35.35
CA GLY A 36 19.32 -15.63 -34.98
C GLY A 36 20.15 -14.82 -35.98
N PHE A 37 21.44 -14.67 -35.68
CA PHE A 37 22.38 -13.86 -36.48
C PHE A 37 22.54 -14.36 -37.93
N ALA A 38 22.39 -15.66 -38.15
CA ALA A 38 22.42 -16.28 -39.48
C ALA A 38 21.53 -17.53 -39.47
N MET A 39 20.31 -17.43 -40.00
CA MET A 39 19.36 -18.56 -39.99
C MET A 39 19.73 -19.67 -40.98
N PHE A 40 20.35 -19.31 -42.11
CA PHE A 40 20.73 -20.28 -43.12
C PHE A 40 21.95 -21.10 -42.65
N GLY A 41 21.79 -22.42 -42.54
CA GLY A 41 22.85 -23.33 -42.12
C GLY A 41 23.12 -23.37 -40.61
N MET A 42 22.30 -22.71 -39.77
CA MET A 42 22.41 -22.81 -38.32
C MET A 42 22.09 -24.23 -37.86
N PRO A 43 22.97 -24.90 -37.08
CA PRO A 43 22.67 -26.22 -36.54
C PRO A 43 21.67 -26.08 -35.39
N ASP A 44 20.38 -26.29 -35.67
CA ASP A 44 19.29 -26.32 -34.68
C ASP A 44 19.06 -27.76 -34.17
N PRO A 45 19.46 -28.11 -32.93
CA PRO A 45 19.24 -29.45 -32.36
C PRO A 45 17.76 -29.83 -32.19
N GLY A 46 16.85 -28.85 -32.22
CA GLY A 46 15.40 -29.04 -32.15
C GLY A 46 14.73 -29.42 -33.46
N ARG A 47 15.44 -29.25 -34.58
CA ARG A 47 14.93 -29.48 -35.94
C ARG A 47 15.84 -30.38 -36.77
N ASN A 48 17.11 -30.50 -36.39
CA ASN A 48 18.09 -31.36 -37.02
C ASN A 48 18.68 -32.33 -35.98
N PRO A 49 18.41 -33.65 -36.09
CA PRO A 49 18.91 -34.64 -35.14
C PRO A 49 20.44 -34.79 -35.16
N ASP A 50 21.11 -34.40 -36.25
CA ASP A 50 22.58 -34.46 -36.37
C ASP A 50 23.27 -33.22 -35.78
N ALA A 51 22.50 -32.17 -35.44
CA ALA A 51 23.03 -30.96 -34.82
C ALA A 51 23.23 -31.15 -33.31
N SER A 52 24.46 -30.94 -32.84
CA SER A 52 24.79 -31.00 -31.41
C SER A 52 24.83 -29.62 -30.76
N LEU A 53 24.49 -29.56 -29.47
CA LEU A 53 24.64 -28.34 -28.66
C LEU A 53 26.09 -27.83 -28.62
N THR A 54 27.08 -28.72 -28.79
CA THR A 54 28.50 -28.31 -28.85
C THR A 54 28.81 -27.57 -30.14
N GLN A 55 28.33 -28.06 -31.28
CA GLN A 55 28.51 -27.38 -32.57
C GLN A 55 27.84 -26.01 -32.53
N LEU A 56 26.59 -25.93 -32.07
CA LEU A 56 25.89 -24.65 -31.95
C LEU A 56 26.61 -23.68 -30.99
N ALA A 57 27.10 -24.15 -29.85
CA ALA A 57 27.90 -23.34 -28.94
C ALA A 57 29.18 -22.82 -29.62
N HIS A 58 29.88 -23.67 -30.37
CA HIS A 58 31.09 -23.31 -31.09
C HIS A 58 30.81 -22.22 -32.13
N HIS A 59 29.72 -22.34 -32.90
CA HIS A 59 29.30 -21.29 -33.83
C HIS A 59 29.01 -19.97 -33.12
N LEU A 60 28.37 -19.97 -31.95
CA LEU A 60 28.11 -18.73 -31.22
C LEU A 60 29.38 -18.12 -30.62
N ASP A 61 30.28 -18.96 -30.11
CA ASP A 61 31.48 -18.56 -29.39
C ASP A 61 32.69 -18.27 -30.30
N GLU A 62 32.60 -18.44 -31.62
CA GLU A 62 33.72 -18.24 -32.53
C GLU A 62 34.38 -16.84 -32.39
N PRO A 63 33.63 -15.72 -32.34
CA PRO A 63 34.24 -14.40 -32.09
C PRO A 63 34.91 -14.31 -30.71
N VAL A 64 34.39 -15.01 -29.71
CA VAL A 64 34.99 -15.08 -28.35
C VAL A 64 36.31 -15.84 -28.39
N HIS A 65 36.37 -16.95 -29.14
CA HIS A 65 37.58 -17.76 -29.28
C HIS A 65 38.68 -16.98 -29.97
N ILE A 66 38.39 -16.35 -31.12
CA ILE A 66 39.34 -15.49 -31.85
C ILE A 66 39.80 -14.34 -30.95
N ARG A 67 38.86 -13.66 -30.28
CA ARG A 67 39.20 -12.55 -29.38
C ARG A 67 40.13 -12.96 -28.24
N ASN A 68 39.95 -14.18 -27.71
CA ASN A 68 40.73 -14.70 -26.60
C ASN A 68 42.05 -15.37 -27.02
N SER A 69 42.21 -15.76 -28.30
CA SER A 69 43.49 -16.27 -28.84
C SER A 69 44.43 -15.13 -29.25
N GLU A 70 43.88 -14.07 -29.86
CA GLU A 70 44.69 -13.05 -30.53
C GLU A 70 44.99 -11.82 -29.65
N PHE A 71 44.20 -11.55 -28.60
CA PHE A 71 44.23 -10.25 -27.94
C PHE A 71 44.12 -10.31 -26.40
N GLY A 72 45.04 -9.64 -25.71
CA GLY A 72 44.90 -9.11 -24.34
C GLY A 72 44.20 -9.99 -23.27
N LYS A 73 43.48 -9.34 -22.35
CA LYS A 73 42.78 -10.01 -21.24
C LYS A 73 41.62 -10.85 -21.77
N LYS A 74 41.60 -12.14 -21.41
CA LYS A 74 40.52 -13.06 -21.76
C LYS A 74 39.16 -12.58 -21.24
N ILE A 75 38.17 -12.65 -22.12
CA ILE A 75 36.75 -12.42 -21.79
C ILE A 75 36.18 -13.76 -21.32
N THR A 76 35.70 -13.78 -20.08
CA THR A 76 35.15 -14.98 -19.44
C THR A 76 33.64 -14.87 -19.27
N ASP A 77 33.12 -13.68 -19.03
CA ASP A 77 31.71 -13.32 -18.90
C ASP A 77 31.05 -13.02 -20.26
N HIS A 78 31.19 -13.94 -21.22
CA HIS A 78 30.77 -13.71 -22.60
C HIS A 78 29.30 -14.01 -22.88
N VAL A 79 28.56 -14.68 -22.00
CA VAL A 79 27.18 -15.11 -22.28
C VAL A 79 26.18 -14.05 -21.84
N TRP A 80 25.35 -13.58 -22.77
CA TRP A 80 24.18 -12.76 -22.52
C TRP A 80 22.91 -13.59 -22.70
N HIS A 81 21.99 -13.50 -21.72
CA HIS A 81 20.74 -14.26 -21.72
C HIS A 81 19.56 -13.33 -21.39
N CYS A 82 18.55 -13.35 -22.25
CA CYS A 82 17.32 -12.60 -22.08
C CYS A 82 16.11 -13.49 -22.42
N PRO A 83 15.49 -14.15 -21.42
CA PRO A 83 14.18 -14.74 -21.58
C PRO A 83 13.12 -13.64 -21.74
N VAL A 84 12.16 -13.89 -22.64
CA VAL A 84 11.07 -12.98 -23.00
C VAL A 84 9.78 -13.75 -22.92
N ARG A 85 8.81 -13.23 -22.16
CA ARG A 85 7.54 -13.92 -21.89
C ARG A 85 6.33 -13.00 -22.09
N ALA A 86 5.29 -13.54 -22.73
CA ALA A 86 3.97 -12.93 -22.84
C ALA A 86 3.21 -13.02 -21.50
N ALA A 87 2.30 -12.09 -21.20
CA ALA A 87 1.54 -12.18 -19.95
C ALA A 87 0.51 -13.32 -20.03
N PRO A 88 0.16 -13.96 -18.90
CA PRO A 88 -1.00 -14.84 -18.87
C PRO A 88 -2.26 -14.12 -19.37
N GLY A 89 -2.94 -14.71 -20.35
CA GLY A 89 -4.11 -14.12 -21.03
C GLY A 89 -3.79 -13.29 -22.27
N ASP A 90 -2.52 -13.06 -22.60
CA ASP A 90 -2.15 -12.59 -23.95
C ASP A 90 -2.43 -13.70 -24.97
N ARG A 91 -2.70 -13.30 -26.22
CA ARG A 91 -2.84 -14.27 -27.33
C ARG A 91 -1.54 -15.03 -27.57
N HIS A 92 -1.67 -16.20 -28.18
CA HIS A 92 -0.51 -16.93 -28.69
C HIS A 92 0.17 -16.16 -29.83
N LEU A 93 1.50 -16.26 -29.86
CA LEU A 93 2.36 -15.68 -30.88
C LEU A 93 2.95 -16.79 -31.73
N SER A 94 2.98 -16.56 -33.05
CA SER A 94 3.63 -17.45 -34.02
C SER A 94 5.16 -17.33 -33.96
N ASP A 95 5.88 -18.28 -34.56
CA ASP A 95 7.35 -18.23 -34.62
C ASP A 95 7.86 -16.97 -35.34
N ALA A 96 7.15 -16.52 -36.38
CA ALA A 96 7.48 -15.29 -37.10
C ALA A 96 7.34 -14.05 -36.21
N GLU A 97 6.29 -13.98 -35.38
CA GLU A 97 6.09 -12.88 -34.43
C GLU A 97 7.15 -12.94 -33.31
N TRP A 98 7.45 -14.13 -32.79
CA TRP A 98 8.52 -14.32 -31.82
C TRP A 98 9.91 -13.95 -32.40
N ALA A 99 10.14 -14.23 -33.68
CA ALA A 99 11.35 -13.85 -34.39
C ALA A 99 11.50 -12.32 -34.48
N ASP A 100 10.45 -11.61 -34.88
CA ASP A 100 10.43 -10.13 -34.89
C ASP A 100 10.65 -9.56 -33.47
N ILE A 101 9.97 -10.11 -32.47
CA ILE A 101 10.15 -9.71 -31.06
C ILE A 101 11.61 -9.88 -30.64
N ALA A 102 12.23 -11.02 -30.96
CA ALA A 102 13.62 -11.28 -30.63
C ALA A 102 14.57 -10.28 -31.29
N GLN A 103 14.38 -10.02 -32.59
CA GLN A 103 15.14 -9.04 -33.36
C GLN A 103 15.08 -7.65 -32.71
N ARG A 104 13.87 -7.15 -32.42
CA ARG A 104 13.66 -5.85 -31.77
C ARG A 104 14.33 -5.76 -30.40
N ILE A 105 14.39 -6.86 -29.66
CA ILE A 105 15.03 -6.91 -28.34
C ILE A 105 16.55 -6.89 -28.45
N VAL A 106 17.16 -7.64 -29.37
CA VAL A 106 18.63 -7.62 -29.55
C VAL A 106 19.13 -6.28 -30.10
N GLU A 107 18.36 -5.64 -30.97
CA GLU A 107 18.60 -4.28 -31.45
C GLU A 107 18.55 -3.27 -30.30
N ALA A 108 17.46 -3.30 -29.51
CA ALA A 108 17.31 -2.41 -28.35
C ALA A 108 18.39 -2.65 -27.29
N ALA A 109 18.82 -3.89 -27.08
CA ALA A 109 19.91 -4.23 -26.17
C ALA A 109 21.26 -3.70 -26.67
N GLY A 110 21.43 -3.53 -27.98
CA GLY A 110 22.71 -3.20 -28.62
C GLY A 110 23.58 -4.43 -28.87
N ILE A 111 22.97 -5.61 -28.92
CA ILE A 111 23.63 -6.88 -29.26
C ILE A 111 23.85 -6.96 -30.77
N ALA A 112 22.79 -6.71 -31.55
CA ALA A 112 22.82 -6.65 -33.01
C ALA A 112 22.11 -5.37 -33.46
N PRO A 113 22.79 -4.21 -33.47
CA PRO A 113 22.21 -2.96 -33.95
C PRO A 113 21.74 -3.06 -35.42
N PRO A 114 20.70 -2.33 -35.83
CA PRO A 114 20.26 -2.33 -37.23
C PRO A 114 21.39 -1.89 -38.18
N GLY A 115 21.62 -2.66 -39.24
CA GLY A 115 22.65 -2.38 -40.25
C GLY A 115 24.10 -2.60 -39.80
N ASP A 116 24.30 -3.32 -38.70
CA ASP A 116 25.62 -3.64 -38.16
C ASP A 116 25.97 -5.12 -38.38
N ASP A 117 26.56 -5.42 -39.53
CA ASP A 117 26.96 -6.77 -39.94
C ASP A 117 28.07 -7.37 -39.04
N LEU A 118 28.69 -6.55 -38.19
CA LEU A 118 29.71 -6.97 -37.21
C LEU A 118 29.12 -7.09 -35.80
N GLY A 119 27.80 -7.22 -35.68
CA GLY A 119 27.09 -7.43 -34.43
C GLY A 119 27.56 -8.67 -33.66
N CYS A 120 27.03 -8.85 -32.45
CA CYS A 120 27.25 -10.07 -31.69
C CYS A 120 26.44 -11.23 -32.28
N ARG A 121 26.99 -12.45 -32.20
CA ARG A 121 26.24 -13.66 -32.56
C ARG A 121 25.16 -13.95 -31.53
N TRP A 122 23.96 -14.26 -32.00
CA TRP A 122 22.80 -14.51 -31.15
C TRP A 122 21.80 -15.47 -31.79
N ILE A 123 21.00 -16.13 -30.96
CA ILE A 123 19.84 -16.93 -31.36
C ILE A 123 18.68 -16.69 -30.38
N ALA A 124 17.46 -16.93 -30.86
CA ALA A 124 16.26 -17.03 -30.06
C ALA A 124 15.70 -18.44 -30.15
N VAL A 125 15.59 -19.11 -28.99
CA VAL A 125 15.02 -20.45 -28.87
C VAL A 125 13.61 -20.32 -28.31
N ARG A 126 12.62 -20.84 -29.04
CA ARG A 126 11.27 -21.07 -28.51
C ARG A 126 11.19 -22.49 -28.00
N HIS A 127 10.58 -22.66 -26.84
CA HIS A 127 10.43 -23.97 -26.18
C HIS A 127 9.13 -24.12 -25.40
N ALA A 128 8.28 -23.08 -25.45
CA ALA A 128 6.93 -23.03 -24.90
C ALA A 128 6.08 -22.03 -25.70
N ASP A 129 4.78 -22.00 -25.44
CA ASP A 129 3.85 -21.14 -26.17
C ASP A 129 3.92 -19.67 -25.79
N ASP A 130 4.30 -19.37 -24.55
CA ASP A 130 4.24 -18.05 -23.97
C ASP A 130 5.61 -17.39 -23.84
N HIS A 131 6.72 -18.06 -24.18
CA HIS A 131 8.05 -17.50 -24.03
C HIS A 131 9.13 -18.04 -24.98
N ILE A 132 10.14 -17.19 -25.20
CA ILE A 132 11.39 -17.50 -25.89
C ILE A 132 12.60 -17.14 -25.02
N HIS A 133 13.74 -17.73 -25.33
CA HIS A 133 15.02 -17.44 -24.70
C HIS A 133 15.99 -16.90 -25.74
N ILE A 134 16.42 -15.65 -25.57
CA ILE A 134 17.45 -15.06 -26.42
C ILE A 134 18.81 -15.27 -25.77
N LEU A 135 19.71 -15.90 -26.50
CA LEU A 135 21.10 -16.13 -26.16
C LEU A 135 21.99 -15.36 -27.12
N ALA A 136 22.95 -14.60 -26.60
CA ALA A 136 23.97 -13.96 -27.40
C ALA A 136 25.36 -14.08 -26.75
N THR A 137 26.41 -14.02 -27.57
CA THR A 137 27.76 -13.77 -27.06
C THR A 137 27.98 -12.26 -26.97
N THR A 138 28.79 -11.80 -26.00
CA THR A 138 29.08 -10.37 -25.80
C THR A 138 30.41 -9.96 -26.43
N VAL A 139 30.78 -10.68 -27.50
CA VAL A 139 31.92 -10.38 -28.36
C VAL A 139 31.39 -10.27 -29.78
N ARG A 140 31.69 -9.15 -30.41
CA ARG A 140 31.33 -8.83 -31.80
C ARG A 140 32.28 -9.52 -32.76
N GLU A 141 31.92 -9.61 -34.04
CA GLU A 141 32.82 -10.11 -35.10
C GLU A 141 34.14 -9.31 -35.17
N ASP A 142 34.11 -8.02 -34.81
CA ASP A 142 35.29 -7.16 -34.72
C ASP A 142 36.10 -7.30 -33.41
N GLY A 143 35.73 -8.25 -32.54
CA GLY A 143 36.38 -8.52 -31.26
C GLY A 143 36.09 -7.50 -30.14
N ARG A 144 35.29 -6.45 -30.39
CA ARG A 144 34.87 -5.50 -29.35
C ARG A 144 33.68 -6.05 -28.55
N ARG A 145 33.44 -5.46 -27.38
CA ARG A 145 32.22 -5.74 -26.59
C ARG A 145 31.09 -4.78 -26.97
N PRO A 146 29.82 -5.23 -26.97
CA PRO A 146 28.68 -4.36 -27.20
C PRO A 146 28.47 -3.37 -26.04
N LYS A 147 27.85 -2.22 -26.33
CA LYS A 147 27.52 -1.19 -25.34
C LYS A 147 26.25 -1.55 -24.57
N LEU A 148 26.39 -2.43 -23.57
CA LEU A 148 25.26 -2.93 -22.78
C LEU A 148 24.77 -1.99 -21.67
N HIS A 149 25.49 -0.89 -21.41
CA HIS A 149 25.05 0.11 -20.42
C HIS A 149 23.66 0.67 -20.79
N GLY A 150 22.72 0.62 -19.85
CA GLY A 150 21.34 1.07 -20.07
C GLY A 150 20.46 0.14 -20.93
N SER A 151 20.95 -1.02 -21.36
CA SER A 151 20.21 -1.98 -22.21
C SER A 151 18.85 -2.37 -21.63
N GLY A 152 18.76 -2.61 -20.32
CA GLY A 152 17.48 -2.97 -19.68
C GLY A 152 16.39 -1.89 -19.82
N VAL A 153 16.75 -0.61 -19.86
CA VAL A 153 15.79 0.49 -20.10
C VAL A 153 15.33 0.46 -21.56
N ARG A 154 16.28 0.36 -22.50
CA ARG A 154 15.98 0.33 -23.94
C ARG A 154 15.12 -0.89 -24.32
N VAL A 155 15.46 -2.07 -23.80
CA VAL A 155 14.69 -3.32 -23.98
C VAL A 155 13.30 -3.19 -23.36
N GLY A 156 13.18 -2.57 -22.18
CA GLY A 156 11.89 -2.27 -21.57
C GLY A 156 11.03 -1.36 -22.44
N ASP A 157 11.61 -0.29 -23.00
CA ASP A 157 10.92 0.61 -23.92
C ASP A 157 10.51 -0.09 -25.22
N ALA A 158 11.35 -1.00 -25.74
CA ALA A 158 10.99 -1.85 -26.88
C ALA A 158 9.81 -2.78 -26.56
N CYS A 159 9.79 -3.40 -25.37
CA CYS A 159 8.66 -4.23 -24.92
C CYS A 159 7.34 -3.44 -24.87
N ARG A 160 7.37 -2.16 -24.48
CA ARG A 160 6.17 -1.31 -24.49
C ARG A 160 5.63 -1.06 -25.90
N LYS A 161 6.52 -0.89 -26.88
CA LYS A 161 6.12 -0.74 -28.29
C LYS A 161 5.56 -2.07 -28.82
N ILE A 162 6.24 -3.18 -28.56
CA ILE A 162 5.81 -4.54 -28.93
C ILE A 162 4.40 -4.83 -28.39
N GLU A 163 4.13 -4.48 -27.14
CA GLU A 163 2.80 -4.67 -26.55
C GLU A 163 1.70 -3.92 -27.31
N THR A 164 1.97 -2.70 -27.76
CA THR A 164 1.04 -1.94 -28.59
C THR A 164 0.88 -2.58 -29.97
N ASP A 165 1.98 -2.86 -30.65
CA ASP A 165 1.99 -3.33 -32.04
C ASP A 165 1.28 -4.69 -32.19
N TYR A 166 1.46 -5.58 -31.21
CA TYR A 166 0.87 -6.92 -31.22
C TYR A 166 -0.45 -7.03 -30.43
N SER A 167 -1.00 -5.91 -29.95
CA SER A 167 -2.22 -5.85 -29.13
C SER A 167 -2.15 -6.76 -27.89
N LEU A 168 -1.00 -6.78 -27.22
CA LEU A 168 -0.77 -7.53 -25.99
C LEU A 168 -1.08 -6.66 -24.77
N ARG A 169 -1.10 -7.27 -23.58
CA ARG A 169 -1.24 -6.56 -22.32
C ARG A 169 -0.15 -5.50 -22.16
N GLN A 170 -0.55 -4.24 -22.28
CA GLN A 170 0.29 -3.08 -22.06
C GLN A 170 0.56 -2.91 -20.57
N LEU A 171 1.85 -2.95 -20.19
CA LEU A 171 2.27 -2.75 -18.81
C LEU A 171 2.76 -1.31 -18.63
N LYS A 172 2.45 -0.71 -17.47
CA LYS A 172 2.97 0.62 -17.10
C LYS A 172 4.51 0.63 -17.08
N LYS A 173 5.12 1.75 -17.50
CA LYS A 173 6.58 1.91 -17.49
C LYS A 173 7.12 1.88 -16.06
N GLY A 174 8.30 1.29 -15.88
CA GLY A 174 8.99 1.28 -14.60
C GLY A 174 9.49 2.68 -14.22
N ASP A 175 9.17 3.11 -13.01
CA ASP A 175 9.49 4.44 -12.44
C ASP A 175 10.56 4.38 -11.33
N ARG A 176 11.16 3.19 -11.12
CA ARG A 176 12.16 2.90 -10.09
C ARG A 176 11.69 3.10 -8.64
N THR A 177 10.37 3.12 -8.38
CA THR A 177 9.81 3.22 -7.02
C THR A 177 9.27 1.87 -6.49
N ALA A 178 9.38 0.83 -7.31
CA ALA A 178 9.00 -0.53 -6.94
C ALA A 178 9.90 -1.07 -5.82
N GLY A 179 9.29 -1.84 -4.92
CA GLY A 179 10.04 -2.72 -4.04
C GLY A 179 10.84 -3.73 -4.87
N LYS A 180 11.94 -4.22 -4.30
CA LYS A 180 12.75 -5.24 -4.97
C LYS A 180 11.98 -6.56 -4.96
N ARG A 181 11.62 -7.07 -6.14
CA ARG A 181 10.95 -8.36 -6.26
C ARG A 181 11.78 -9.47 -5.58
N PRO A 182 11.12 -10.42 -4.90
CA PRO A 182 11.81 -11.60 -4.39
C PRO A 182 12.53 -12.33 -5.50
N THR A 183 13.69 -12.89 -5.18
CA THR A 183 14.40 -13.78 -6.10
C THR A 183 13.75 -15.16 -6.10
N GLN A 184 13.95 -15.93 -7.16
CA GLN A 184 13.46 -17.31 -7.23
C GLN A 184 13.98 -18.16 -6.04
N ALA A 185 15.24 -17.96 -5.63
CA ALA A 185 15.80 -18.63 -4.47
C ALA A 185 15.06 -18.29 -3.16
N GLU A 186 14.63 -17.04 -2.99
CA GLU A 186 13.83 -16.62 -1.83
C GLU A 186 12.43 -17.24 -1.86
N MET A 187 11.80 -17.28 -3.04
CA MET A 187 10.49 -17.92 -3.22
C MET A 187 10.55 -19.42 -2.93
N HIS A 188 11.54 -20.13 -3.48
CA HIS A 188 11.71 -21.56 -3.23
C HIS A 188 12.07 -21.85 -1.76
N LYS A 189 12.87 -20.98 -1.13
CA LYS A 189 13.15 -21.10 0.30
C LYS A 189 11.88 -20.96 1.12
N ALA A 190 11.05 -19.97 0.82
CA ALA A 190 9.76 -19.78 1.49
C ALA A 190 8.85 -21.00 1.30
N GLN A 191 8.70 -21.49 0.07
CA GLN A 191 7.91 -22.68 -0.23
C GLN A 191 8.39 -23.92 0.52
N ARG A 192 9.70 -24.21 0.49
CA ARG A 192 10.30 -25.35 1.20
C ARG A 192 10.09 -25.30 2.72
N LEU A 193 10.03 -24.09 3.28
CA LEU A 193 9.81 -23.86 4.71
C LEU A 193 8.32 -23.68 5.05
N GLY A 194 7.40 -23.83 4.08
CA GLY A 194 5.97 -23.68 4.30
C GLY A 194 5.54 -22.24 4.63
N TRP A 195 6.32 -21.25 4.22
CA TRP A 195 6.03 -19.85 4.49
C TRP A 195 5.19 -19.21 3.39
N GLU A 196 4.13 -18.50 3.78
CA GLU A 196 3.26 -17.74 2.87
C GLU A 196 3.99 -16.62 2.11
N GLN A 197 5.03 -16.06 2.73
CA GLN A 197 5.78 -14.92 2.20
C GLN A 197 7.29 -15.17 2.35
N THR A 198 8.08 -14.53 1.48
CA THR A 198 9.53 -14.53 1.62
C THR A 198 9.96 -13.79 2.88
N SER A 199 11.11 -14.12 3.45
CA SER A 199 11.62 -13.44 4.66
C SER A 199 11.67 -11.93 4.51
N ARG A 200 12.04 -11.45 3.32
CA ARG A 200 12.16 -10.01 3.05
C ARG A 200 10.80 -9.33 3.03
N ASP A 201 9.80 -9.91 2.37
CA ASP A 201 8.45 -9.35 2.32
C ASP A 201 7.79 -9.37 3.71
N TRP A 202 7.97 -10.47 4.44
CA TRP A 202 7.51 -10.60 5.82
C TRP A 202 8.13 -9.53 6.72
N LEU A 203 9.46 -9.35 6.66
CA LEU A 203 10.16 -8.30 7.41
C LEU A 203 9.69 -6.90 7.01
N GLN A 204 9.50 -6.64 5.72
CA GLN A 204 9.01 -5.36 5.23
C GLN A 204 7.64 -5.03 5.85
N ASN A 205 6.73 -6.00 5.88
CA ASN A 205 5.38 -5.81 6.43
C ASN A 205 5.42 -5.61 7.95
N ARG A 206 6.21 -6.42 8.68
CA ARG A 206 6.33 -6.29 10.14
C ARG A 206 6.99 -4.99 10.58
N ILE A 207 8.03 -4.54 9.88
CA ILE A 207 8.68 -3.26 10.19
C ILE A 207 7.72 -2.10 9.95
N ARG A 208 6.97 -2.08 8.83
CA ARG A 208 5.99 -1.03 8.57
C ARG A 208 4.85 -1.01 9.59
N ALA A 209 4.37 -2.19 9.98
CA ALA A 209 3.36 -2.35 11.03
C ALA A 209 3.81 -1.79 12.39
N ALA A 210 5.11 -1.84 12.68
CA ALA A 210 5.67 -1.34 13.94
C ALA A 210 5.90 0.18 13.97
N ILE A 211 5.98 0.86 12.81
CA ILE A 211 6.29 2.31 12.74
C ILE A 211 5.35 3.16 13.63
N PRO A 212 4.02 2.97 13.60
CA PRO A 212 3.11 3.75 14.43
C PRO A 212 3.29 3.57 15.95
N HIS A 213 4.00 2.54 16.41
CA HIS A 213 4.19 2.24 17.84
C HIS A 213 5.43 2.89 18.46
N ALA A 214 6.19 3.67 17.68
CA ALA A 214 7.45 4.26 18.12
C ALA A 214 7.50 5.77 17.81
N SER A 215 8.25 6.50 18.63
CA SER A 215 8.59 7.91 18.41
C SER A 215 10.06 8.13 18.03
N LYS A 216 10.91 7.12 18.27
CA LYS A 216 12.34 7.13 17.94
C LYS A 216 12.75 5.81 17.32
N THR A 217 13.89 5.80 16.63
CA THR A 217 14.33 4.58 15.95
C THR A 217 14.72 3.48 16.93
N GLU A 218 15.33 3.83 18.06
CA GLU A 218 15.70 2.88 19.11
C GLU A 218 14.47 2.20 19.72
N GLU A 219 13.39 2.95 19.94
CA GLU A 219 12.10 2.41 20.39
C GLU A 219 11.50 1.47 19.37
N LEU A 220 11.56 1.82 18.07
CA LEU A 220 11.10 0.94 16.99
C LEU A 220 11.88 -0.38 16.98
N LEU A 221 13.21 -0.33 17.10
CA LEU A 221 14.04 -1.53 17.13
C LEU A 221 13.73 -2.41 18.35
N ALA A 222 13.55 -1.81 19.52
CA ALA A 222 13.17 -2.52 20.74
C ALA A 222 11.76 -3.14 20.62
N TYR A 223 10.81 -2.44 20.02
CA TYR A 223 9.47 -2.95 19.74
C TYR A 223 9.51 -4.18 18.82
N LEU A 224 10.30 -4.11 17.74
CA LEU A 224 10.47 -5.24 16.81
C LEU A 224 11.11 -6.45 17.50
N GLU A 225 12.11 -6.23 18.34
CA GLU A 225 12.77 -7.29 19.11
C GLU A 225 11.81 -7.94 20.12
N ALA A 226 11.00 -7.14 20.82
CA ALA A 226 9.96 -7.63 21.72
C ALA A 226 8.85 -8.42 21.00
N ASP A 227 8.56 -8.07 19.74
CA ASP A 227 7.66 -8.79 18.83
C ASP A 227 8.31 -10.05 18.20
N GLY A 228 9.50 -10.41 18.67
CA GLY A 228 10.21 -11.65 18.34
C GLY A 228 11.07 -11.56 17.09
N ILE A 229 11.20 -10.40 16.43
CA ILE A 229 12.03 -10.23 15.24
C ILE A 229 13.50 -10.15 15.67
N ALA A 230 14.38 -10.88 14.97
CA ALA A 230 15.80 -10.81 15.27
C ALA A 230 16.36 -9.46 14.81
N ILE A 231 16.79 -8.60 15.74
CA ILE A 231 17.35 -7.27 15.44
C ILE A 231 18.86 -7.26 15.72
N LYS A 232 19.63 -6.72 14.78
CA LYS A 232 21.06 -6.49 14.91
C LYS A 232 21.38 -5.02 14.67
N PRO A 233 21.47 -4.19 15.73
CA PRO A 233 21.88 -2.80 15.59
C PRO A 233 23.36 -2.72 15.22
N ARG A 234 23.72 -1.74 14.40
CA ARG A 234 25.10 -1.40 14.07
C ARG A 234 25.43 -0.07 14.74
N ARG A 235 26.33 -0.09 15.71
CA ARG A 235 26.74 1.10 16.47
C ARG A 235 28.14 1.55 16.09
N GLY A 236 28.37 2.86 16.16
CA GLY A 236 29.72 3.44 16.06
C GLY A 236 30.47 3.31 17.38
N PRO A 237 31.77 3.67 17.40
CA PRO A 237 32.56 3.72 18.64
C PRO A 237 31.97 4.64 19.72
N SER A 238 31.24 5.68 19.32
CA SER A 238 30.51 6.60 20.22
C SER A 238 29.26 5.99 20.86
N GLY A 239 28.82 4.81 20.41
CA GLY A 239 27.55 4.20 20.81
C GLY A 239 26.36 4.58 19.91
N ASP A 240 26.53 5.56 19.02
CA ASP A 240 25.48 6.04 18.12
C ASP A 240 25.00 4.94 17.17
N LEU A 241 23.68 4.89 16.94
CA LEU A 241 23.08 3.98 15.98
C LEU A 241 23.42 4.44 14.54
N LEU A 242 24.22 3.63 13.83
CA LEU A 242 24.68 3.85 12.45
C LEU A 242 23.96 2.98 11.42
N GLY A 243 23.20 1.98 11.87
CA GLY A 243 22.38 1.14 11.01
C GLY A 243 21.70 0.03 11.81
N TYR A 244 20.91 -0.78 11.12
CA TYR A 244 20.36 -2.01 11.68
C TYR A 244 20.18 -3.05 10.58
N ALA A 245 20.12 -4.31 10.99
CA ALA A 245 19.65 -5.42 10.17
C ALA A 245 18.57 -6.20 10.93
N ALA A 246 17.60 -6.73 10.20
CA ALA A 246 16.52 -7.52 10.77
C ALA A 246 16.49 -8.91 10.13
N GLY A 247 16.15 -9.93 10.92
CA GLY A 247 16.05 -11.32 10.52
C GLY A 247 14.68 -11.89 10.85
N ARG A 248 14.10 -12.65 9.92
CA ARG A 248 12.90 -13.43 10.22
C ARG A 248 13.30 -14.56 11.17
N PRO A 249 12.61 -14.75 12.31
CA PRO A 249 12.94 -15.81 13.25
C PRO A 249 12.90 -17.18 12.58
N GLY A 250 13.92 -18.00 12.83
CA GLY A 250 14.06 -19.32 12.20
C GLY A 250 14.57 -19.30 10.75
N ASP A 251 14.84 -18.13 10.17
CA ASP A 251 15.48 -18.02 8.86
C ASP A 251 17.00 -18.21 8.97
N LEU A 252 17.41 -19.47 9.01
CA LEU A 252 18.80 -19.86 9.24
C LEU A 252 19.57 -20.08 7.93
N ASN A 253 20.89 -19.88 8.01
CA ASN A 253 21.83 -20.26 6.97
C ASN A 253 22.22 -21.75 7.10
N LYS A 254 23.10 -22.22 6.21
CA LYS A 254 23.58 -23.61 6.18
C LYS A 254 24.39 -24.03 7.42
N ASN A 255 24.87 -23.08 8.20
CA ASN A 255 25.58 -23.31 9.47
C ASN A 255 24.64 -23.22 10.68
N GLY A 256 23.32 -23.03 10.47
CA GLY A 256 22.36 -22.84 11.57
C GLY A 256 22.32 -21.43 12.15
N GLU A 257 22.99 -20.45 11.54
CA GLU A 257 23.03 -19.07 12.05
C GLU A 257 21.91 -18.22 11.44
N GLN A 258 21.38 -17.28 12.22
CA GLN A 258 20.34 -16.35 11.78
C GLN A 258 20.79 -15.50 10.58
N ILE A 259 19.94 -15.45 9.55
CA ILE A 259 20.13 -14.55 8.40
C ILE A 259 19.57 -13.18 8.74
N PHE A 260 20.39 -12.15 8.53
CA PHE A 260 20.02 -10.75 8.71
C PHE A 260 20.02 -10.00 7.38
N HIS A 261 19.01 -9.16 7.20
CA HIS A 261 18.89 -8.25 6.07
C HIS A 261 19.03 -6.80 6.54
N PRO A 262 19.99 -6.02 6.02
CA PRO A 262 20.06 -4.59 6.31
C PRO A 262 18.76 -3.87 5.91
N GLY A 263 18.31 -2.87 6.66
CA GLY A 263 17.04 -2.17 6.40
C GLY A 263 16.86 -1.72 4.94
N GLY A 264 17.90 -1.14 4.34
CA GLY A 264 17.88 -0.74 2.91
C GLY A 264 17.85 -1.89 1.89
N LYS A 265 18.20 -3.11 2.30
CA LYS A 265 18.06 -4.34 1.49
C LYS A 265 16.69 -4.98 1.66
N ILE A 266 15.97 -4.68 2.75
CA ILE A 266 14.56 -5.03 2.94
C ILE A 266 13.72 -4.15 2.03
N ALA A 267 13.76 -2.83 2.25
CA ALA A 267 13.14 -1.86 1.35
C ALA A 267 13.86 -0.50 1.37
N PRO A 268 13.88 0.26 0.26
CA PRO A 268 14.61 1.53 0.17
C PRO A 268 14.14 2.61 1.16
N ASP A 269 12.91 2.52 1.65
CA ASP A 269 12.29 3.41 2.62
C ASP A 269 12.59 3.04 4.08
N LEU A 270 13.16 1.86 4.34
CA LEU A 270 13.42 1.33 5.68
C LEU A 270 14.89 1.49 6.10
N THR A 271 15.63 2.42 5.48
CA THR A 271 16.99 2.76 5.93
C THR A 271 16.94 3.53 7.24
N LEU A 272 17.97 3.41 8.06
CA LEU A 272 18.04 4.13 9.34
C LEU A 272 17.81 5.65 9.20
N PRO A 273 18.47 6.38 8.27
CA PRO A 273 18.25 7.82 8.13
C PRO A 273 16.80 8.20 7.78
N LYS A 274 16.11 7.36 7.01
CA LYS A 274 14.70 7.59 6.66
C LYS A 274 13.76 7.30 7.83
N LEU A 275 14.05 6.26 8.61
CA LEU A 275 13.28 5.99 9.84
C LEU A 275 13.47 7.12 10.86
N LYS A 276 14.70 7.60 11.05
CA LYS A 276 14.99 8.76 11.90
C LYS A 276 14.19 9.99 11.48
N ALA A 277 14.29 10.38 10.20
CA ALA A 277 13.55 11.53 9.66
C ALA A 277 12.02 11.43 9.84
N ARG A 278 11.46 10.22 9.79
CA ARG A 278 10.02 9.99 10.00
C ARG A 278 9.60 10.03 11.46
N LEU A 279 10.40 9.44 12.34
CA LEU A 279 10.04 9.21 13.74
C LEU A 279 10.38 10.43 14.61
N GLU A 280 11.59 10.96 14.46
CA GLU A 280 12.18 11.93 15.39
C GLU A 280 11.69 13.38 15.15
N ASN A 281 10.88 13.61 14.12
CA ASN A 281 10.30 14.91 13.77
C ASN A 281 8.91 15.10 14.40
N THR A 282 8.81 15.00 15.71
CA THR A 282 7.56 15.25 16.45
C THR A 282 7.62 16.64 17.08
N ALA A 283 6.66 17.52 16.77
CA ALA A 283 6.42 18.75 17.51
C ALA A 283 6.29 18.45 19.03
N PRO A 284 6.65 19.39 19.93
CA PRO A 284 6.65 19.16 21.37
C PRO A 284 5.38 18.45 21.84
N GLU A 285 5.53 17.44 22.69
CA GLU A 285 4.39 16.78 23.30
C GLU A 285 3.57 17.82 24.09
N GLU A 286 2.29 17.98 23.73
CA GLU A 286 1.34 18.62 24.64
C GLU A 286 1.32 17.80 25.93
N HIS A 287 1.41 18.48 27.08
CA HIS A 287 1.44 17.85 28.39
C HIS A 287 0.29 16.82 28.54
N PRO A 288 0.51 15.66 29.21
CA PRO A 288 -0.49 14.60 29.37
C PRO A 288 -1.83 15.09 29.96
N THR A 289 -1.82 16.17 30.73
CA THR A 289 -2.99 16.82 31.33
C THR A 289 -3.85 17.59 30.31
N ALA A 290 -3.25 18.18 29.26
CA ALA A 290 -3.99 18.81 28.16
C ALA A 290 -4.73 17.75 27.31
N ARG A 291 -4.17 16.54 27.20
CA ARG A 291 -4.78 15.39 26.50
C ARG A 291 -6.00 14.82 27.21
N ARG A 292 -6.01 14.82 28.55
CA ARG A 292 -7.11 14.29 29.38
C ARG A 292 -8.36 15.19 29.39
N GLN A 293 -8.25 16.45 28.97
CA GLN A 293 -9.37 17.40 28.97
C GLN A 293 -10.04 17.59 27.60
N ARG A 294 -9.62 16.86 26.55
CA ARG A 294 -10.31 16.90 25.24
C ARG A 294 -11.43 15.84 25.20
N PRO A 295 -12.68 16.23 24.87
CA PRO A 295 -13.79 15.28 24.72
C PRO A 295 -13.66 14.32 23.51
N THR A 296 -12.64 14.47 22.67
CA THR A 296 -12.52 13.84 21.35
C THR A 296 -11.65 12.58 21.37
N THR A 297 -12.15 11.47 20.81
CA THR A 297 -11.40 10.20 20.70
C THR A 297 -10.25 10.31 19.68
N PRO A 298 -9.23 9.43 19.71
CA PRO A 298 -8.18 9.36 18.67
C PRO A 298 -8.70 9.31 17.22
N TRP A 299 -9.85 8.68 17.00
CA TRP A 299 -10.51 8.57 15.69
C TRP A 299 -11.03 9.91 15.14
N HIS A 300 -11.53 10.77 16.03
CA HIS A 300 -11.98 12.12 15.67
C HIS A 300 -10.78 12.98 15.30
N HIS A 301 -9.71 12.96 16.10
CA HIS A 301 -8.46 13.67 15.78
C HIS A 301 -7.83 13.22 14.46
N ALA A 302 -7.88 11.93 14.17
CA ALA A 302 -7.41 11.41 12.89
C ALA A 302 -8.28 11.87 11.71
N THR A 303 -9.59 12.01 11.92
CA THR A 303 -10.51 12.57 10.92
C THR A 303 -10.18 14.04 10.64
N ASP A 304 -9.97 14.84 11.69
CA ASP A 304 -9.57 16.25 11.57
C ASP A 304 -8.22 16.40 10.84
N ALA A 305 -7.25 15.54 11.16
CA ALA A 305 -5.93 15.54 10.50
C ALA A 305 -6.02 15.21 9.01
N LEU A 306 -7.02 14.43 8.59
CA LEU A 306 -7.27 14.14 7.18
C LEU A 306 -7.93 15.34 6.48
N ASP A 307 -8.79 16.11 7.15
CA ASP A 307 -9.44 17.27 6.55
C ASP A 307 -8.45 18.32 6.04
N THR A 308 -7.30 18.48 6.69
CA THR A 308 -6.28 19.47 6.30
C THR A 308 -5.36 18.98 5.18
N LEU A 309 -5.37 17.67 4.84
CA LEU A 309 -4.43 17.07 3.88
C LEU A 309 -4.45 17.77 2.51
N HIS A 310 -5.63 18.20 2.04
CA HIS A 310 -5.75 18.81 0.71
C HIS A 310 -5.13 20.20 0.60
N GLN A 311 -4.97 20.92 1.72
CA GLN A 311 -4.60 22.34 1.72
C GLN A 311 -3.17 22.60 1.22
N GLY A 312 -2.26 21.63 1.37
CA GLY A 312 -0.87 21.74 0.92
C GLY A 312 -0.50 20.87 -0.29
N MET A 313 -1.47 20.26 -0.98
CA MET A 313 -1.17 19.31 -2.07
C MET A 313 -0.54 19.94 -3.32
N ALA A 314 -0.47 21.28 -3.40
CA ALA A 314 0.26 22.00 -4.44
C ALA A 314 1.78 21.90 -4.25
N ASP A 315 2.25 21.73 -3.02
CA ASP A 315 3.65 21.47 -2.70
C ASP A 315 3.93 19.97 -2.77
N ASP A 316 4.90 19.60 -3.60
CA ASP A 316 5.26 18.23 -3.89
C ASP A 316 5.92 17.50 -2.71
N THR A 317 6.74 18.20 -1.92
CA THR A 317 7.42 17.59 -0.76
C THR A 317 6.42 17.37 0.37
N TYR A 318 5.51 18.34 0.56
CA TYR A 318 4.37 18.25 1.47
C TYR A 318 3.44 17.09 1.09
N ALA A 319 3.00 17.04 -0.17
CA ALA A 319 2.09 16.00 -0.67
C ALA A 319 2.70 14.61 -0.51
N GLN A 320 3.97 14.43 -0.87
CA GLN A 320 4.64 13.14 -0.73
C GLN A 320 4.76 12.71 0.75
N ALA A 321 5.02 13.63 1.66
CA ALA A 321 5.07 13.35 3.10
C ALA A 321 3.70 12.92 3.64
N HIS A 322 2.63 13.64 3.26
CA HIS A 322 1.26 13.33 3.67
C HIS A 322 0.75 12.00 3.12
N ILE A 323 1.06 11.67 1.87
CA ILE A 323 0.73 10.36 1.27
C ILE A 323 1.47 9.22 1.98
N THR A 324 2.72 9.46 2.41
CA THR A 324 3.48 8.47 3.21
C THR A 324 2.81 8.26 4.58
N ALA A 325 2.51 9.35 5.29
CA ALA A 325 1.84 9.31 6.59
C ALA A 325 0.41 8.73 6.51
N LEU A 326 -0.31 8.95 5.41
CA LEU A 326 -1.60 8.33 5.13
C LEU A 326 -1.49 6.80 5.11
N GLY A 327 -0.41 6.26 4.55
CA GLY A 327 -0.15 4.81 4.59
C GLY A 327 0.08 4.27 6.00
N GLU A 328 0.80 5.02 6.84
CA GLU A 328 1.01 4.70 8.26
C GLU A 328 -0.30 4.75 9.04
N LEU A 329 -1.19 5.69 8.71
CA LEU A 329 -2.51 5.82 9.32
C LEU A 329 -3.44 4.67 8.92
N ILE A 330 -3.44 4.25 7.65
CA ILE A 330 -4.21 3.07 7.19
C ILE A 330 -3.70 1.80 7.90
N GLU A 331 -2.38 1.68 8.11
CA GLU A 331 -1.78 0.57 8.86
C GLU A 331 -2.25 0.55 10.33
N ALA A 332 -2.14 1.68 11.04
CA ALA A 332 -2.60 1.78 12.43
C ALA A 332 -4.11 1.47 12.56
N THR A 333 -4.89 1.91 11.58
CA THR A 333 -6.33 1.63 11.48
C THR A 333 -6.58 0.13 11.35
N ALA A 334 -5.88 -0.55 10.44
CA ALA A 334 -6.04 -1.99 10.22
C ALA A 334 -5.72 -2.83 11.47
N GLN A 335 -4.82 -2.35 12.34
CA GLN A 335 -4.46 -3.01 13.58
C GLN A 335 -5.51 -2.85 14.69
N ARG A 336 -6.24 -1.73 14.69
CA ARG A 336 -7.21 -1.36 15.74
C ARG A 336 -8.67 -1.49 15.32
N ALA A 337 -8.93 -1.76 14.05
CA ALA A 337 -10.27 -2.00 13.53
C ALA A 337 -10.91 -3.27 14.13
N PRO A 338 -12.25 -3.31 14.21
CA PRO A 338 -13.01 -4.53 14.53
C PRO A 338 -12.65 -5.68 13.58
N ASP A 339 -12.73 -6.93 14.07
CA ASP A 339 -12.23 -8.13 13.38
C ASP A 339 -12.72 -8.28 11.94
N HIS A 340 -14.01 -8.01 11.70
CA HIS A 340 -14.64 -8.16 10.39
C HIS A 340 -14.14 -7.15 9.33
N PHE A 341 -13.44 -6.08 9.72
CA PHE A 341 -12.81 -5.13 8.79
C PHE A 341 -11.32 -5.40 8.54
N ARG A 342 -10.65 -6.18 9.40
CA ARG A 342 -9.18 -6.29 9.41
C ARG A 342 -8.63 -6.85 8.10
N ALA A 343 -9.28 -7.86 7.53
CA ALA A 343 -8.83 -8.48 6.28
C ALA A 343 -8.85 -7.47 5.12
N GLU A 344 -9.96 -6.75 4.97
CA GLU A 344 -10.14 -5.74 3.93
C GLU A 344 -9.14 -4.59 4.07
N LEU A 345 -8.97 -4.07 5.29
CA LEU A 345 -8.03 -2.99 5.58
C LEU A 345 -6.57 -3.42 5.40
N ARG A 346 -6.20 -4.67 5.72
CA ARG A 346 -4.85 -5.19 5.43
C ARG A 346 -4.58 -5.28 3.93
N THR A 347 -5.58 -5.64 3.13
CA THR A 347 -5.45 -5.59 1.67
C THR A 347 -5.28 -4.15 1.17
N ALA A 348 -6.00 -3.19 1.77
CA ALA A 348 -5.83 -1.77 1.49
C ALA A 348 -4.40 -1.28 1.81
N VAL A 349 -3.83 -1.66 2.96
CA VAL A 349 -2.43 -1.37 3.31
C VAL A 349 -1.47 -1.88 2.23
N GLY A 350 -1.60 -3.17 1.86
CA GLY A 350 -0.70 -3.83 0.94
C GLY A 350 -0.70 -3.17 -0.45
N THR A 351 -1.90 -2.87 -0.96
CA THR A 351 -2.09 -2.19 -2.25
C THR A 351 -1.63 -0.74 -2.21
N PHE A 352 -1.96 0.01 -1.15
CA PHE A 352 -1.53 1.40 -0.96
C PHE A 352 -0.01 1.55 -0.79
N GLY A 353 0.68 0.48 -0.39
CA GLY A 353 2.13 0.46 -0.18
C GLY A 353 2.94 1.04 -1.33
N ARG A 354 2.48 0.94 -2.60
CA ARG A 354 3.18 1.55 -3.74
C ARG A 354 2.91 3.05 -3.89
N ALA A 355 1.75 3.56 -3.49
CA ALA A 355 1.44 5.00 -3.51
C ALA A 355 2.37 5.81 -2.58
N GLN A 356 2.80 5.21 -1.46
CA GLN A 356 3.73 5.83 -0.50
C GLN A 356 5.14 6.11 -1.04
N ARG A 357 5.47 5.73 -2.29
CA ARG A 357 6.83 5.86 -2.85
C ARG A 357 6.83 6.59 -4.19
N SER A 358 7.46 7.76 -4.23
CA SER A 358 7.85 8.45 -5.45
C SER A 358 9.34 8.80 -5.46
N GLN A 359 9.81 9.43 -6.54
CA GLN A 359 11.16 10.00 -6.62
C GLN A 359 11.25 11.37 -5.93
N ILE A 360 10.12 11.94 -5.51
CA ILE A 360 10.06 13.22 -4.80
C ILE A 360 10.51 12.98 -3.35
N ARG A 361 11.38 13.86 -2.87
CA ARG A 361 11.81 13.82 -1.46
C ARG A 361 10.66 14.29 -0.58
N ALA A 362 10.26 13.46 0.39
CA ALA A 362 9.28 13.84 1.38
C ALA A 362 9.90 14.81 2.41
N GLU A 363 9.14 15.84 2.77
CA GLU A 363 9.43 16.67 3.93
C GLU A 363 8.67 16.11 5.13
N ASP A 364 9.29 15.15 5.82
CA ASP A 364 8.60 14.36 6.85
C ASP A 364 8.02 15.21 7.99
N GLU A 365 8.63 16.37 8.32
CA GLU A 365 8.10 17.28 9.35
C GLU A 365 6.70 17.82 9.03
N ALA A 366 6.39 18.05 7.74
CA ALA A 366 5.10 18.58 7.31
C ALA A 366 3.93 17.64 7.68
N ALA A 367 4.16 16.33 7.72
CA ALA A 367 3.11 15.33 7.96
C ALA A 367 3.02 14.87 9.44
N HIS A 368 3.62 15.58 10.38
CA HIS A 368 3.67 15.21 11.80
C HIS A 368 2.28 15.02 12.43
N THR A 369 1.28 15.83 12.04
CA THR A 369 -0.09 15.72 12.57
C THR A 369 -0.74 14.37 12.23
N LEU A 370 -0.62 13.92 10.97
CA LEU A 370 -1.12 12.59 10.57
C LEU A 370 -0.37 11.46 11.26
N ARG A 371 0.96 11.58 11.41
CA ARG A 371 1.74 10.54 12.11
C ARG A 371 1.41 10.48 13.60
N ARG A 372 1.17 11.61 14.24
CA ARG A 372 0.67 11.66 15.63
C ARG A 372 -0.69 10.97 15.72
N ALA A 373 -1.62 11.27 14.80
CA ALA A 373 -2.92 10.59 14.76
C ALA A 373 -2.79 9.07 14.57
N ALA A 374 -1.90 8.62 13.68
CA ALA A 374 -1.62 7.19 13.48
C ALA A 374 -1.10 6.53 14.76
N ARG A 375 -0.20 7.21 15.50
CA ARG A 375 0.32 6.75 16.79
C ARG A 375 -0.75 6.72 17.88
N ASP A 376 -1.59 7.75 17.97
CA ASP A 376 -2.70 7.80 18.93
C ASP A 376 -3.72 6.69 18.68
N ILE A 377 -4.02 6.38 17.40
CA ILE A 377 -4.79 5.18 17.04
C ILE A 377 -4.03 3.93 17.47
N ALA A 378 -2.75 3.78 17.12
CA ALA A 378 -1.97 2.59 17.43
C ALA A 378 -1.91 2.28 18.94
N HIS A 379 -1.98 3.29 19.81
CA HIS A 379 -2.01 3.13 21.27
C HIS A 379 -3.40 3.21 21.91
N THR A 380 -4.48 3.36 21.14
CA THR A 380 -5.83 3.38 21.71
C THR A 380 -6.17 2.03 22.34
N ALA A 381 -6.66 2.06 23.58
CA ALA A 381 -7.17 0.89 24.29
C ALA A 381 -8.62 0.58 23.90
N VAL A 382 -9.37 1.62 23.50
CA VAL A 382 -10.79 1.53 23.18
C VAL A 382 -10.94 1.54 21.66
N GLY A 383 -11.68 0.56 21.14
CA GLY A 383 -12.09 0.54 19.74
C GLY A 383 -12.94 1.77 19.39
N PRO A 384 -13.09 2.10 18.11
CA PRO A 384 -13.91 3.24 17.72
C PRO A 384 -15.38 2.96 18.03
N ASP A 385 -16.14 4.00 18.38
CA ASP A 385 -17.59 3.94 18.22
C ASP A 385 -17.95 3.85 16.71
N GLY A 386 -19.12 3.28 16.39
CA GLY A 386 -19.49 2.98 15.00
C GLY A 386 -19.55 4.22 14.11
N SER A 387 -20.03 5.36 14.64
CA SER A 387 -20.12 6.63 13.93
C SER A 387 -18.76 7.25 13.64
N ALA A 388 -17.87 7.32 14.63
CA ALA A 388 -16.52 7.83 14.51
C ALA A 388 -15.69 6.96 13.56
N PHE A 389 -15.88 5.64 13.60
CA PHE A 389 -15.23 4.73 12.66
C PHE A 389 -15.70 4.98 11.23
N ALA A 390 -17.02 5.06 11.01
CA ALA A 390 -17.58 5.29 9.69
C ALA A 390 -17.15 6.66 9.12
N ALA A 391 -17.15 7.71 9.94
CA ALA A 391 -16.68 9.03 9.54
C ALA A 391 -15.19 9.04 9.19
N PHE A 392 -14.38 8.36 10.00
CA PHE A 392 -12.96 8.24 9.74
C PHE A 392 -12.65 7.43 8.46
N LEU A 393 -13.35 6.32 8.21
CA LEU A 393 -13.19 5.55 6.97
C LEU A 393 -13.61 6.36 5.74
N ALA A 394 -14.71 7.13 5.83
CA ALA A 394 -15.09 8.07 4.77
C ALA A 394 -14.02 9.14 4.54
N ALA A 395 -13.36 9.60 5.60
CA ALA A 395 -12.27 10.54 5.50
C ALA A 395 -11.03 9.94 4.81
N LEU A 396 -10.67 8.69 5.11
CA LEU A 396 -9.59 7.93 4.46
C LEU A 396 -9.87 7.69 2.97
N VAL A 397 -11.10 7.35 2.63
CA VAL A 397 -11.56 7.19 1.24
C VAL A 397 -11.25 8.45 0.43
N TRP A 398 -11.68 9.62 0.92
CA TRP A 398 -11.41 10.88 0.24
C TRP A 398 -9.91 11.21 0.19
N ALA A 399 -9.15 10.96 1.27
CA ALA A 399 -7.72 11.26 1.29
C ALA A 399 -6.97 10.41 0.25
N THR A 400 -7.43 9.17 0.07
CA THR A 400 -6.91 8.26 -0.95
C THR A 400 -7.28 8.71 -2.38
N ILE A 401 -8.48 9.30 -2.58
CA ILE A 401 -8.85 9.95 -3.84
C ILE A 401 -7.93 11.13 -4.14
N VAL A 402 -7.68 12.00 -3.14
CA VAL A 402 -6.77 13.14 -3.27
C VAL A 402 -5.36 12.67 -3.62
N ALA A 403 -4.85 11.64 -2.95
CA ALA A 403 -3.56 11.03 -3.28
C ALA A 403 -3.51 10.48 -4.71
N ALA A 404 -4.56 9.77 -5.16
CA ALA A 404 -4.66 9.25 -6.52
C ALA A 404 -4.62 10.37 -7.58
N ARG A 405 -5.43 11.43 -7.38
CA ARG A 405 -5.48 12.60 -8.29
C ARG A 405 -4.14 13.34 -8.35
N TRP A 406 -3.46 13.50 -7.21
CA TRP A 406 -2.12 14.11 -7.19
C TRP A 406 -1.12 13.25 -7.95
N HIS A 407 -1.13 11.93 -7.76
CA HIS A 407 -0.27 11.02 -8.53
C HIS A 407 -0.59 11.06 -10.04
N GLU A 408 -1.85 11.15 -10.44
CA GLU A 408 -2.25 11.32 -11.84
C GLU A 408 -1.69 12.64 -12.41
N ALA A 409 -1.86 13.75 -11.71
CA ALA A 409 -1.33 15.05 -12.11
C ALA A 409 0.21 15.06 -12.26
N LYS A 410 0.91 14.21 -11.49
CA LYS A 410 2.37 14.03 -11.56
C LYS A 410 2.83 12.93 -12.52
N ASN A 411 1.92 12.32 -13.29
CA ASN A 411 2.22 11.19 -14.17
C ASN A 411 2.83 9.97 -13.45
N HIS A 412 2.51 9.81 -12.16
CA HIS A 412 2.91 8.67 -11.32
C HIS A 412 1.96 7.48 -11.53
N ALA A 413 1.94 6.92 -12.74
CA ALA A 413 0.93 5.94 -13.15
C ALA A 413 0.84 4.68 -12.26
N ASN A 414 1.96 4.19 -11.71
CA ASN A 414 1.97 3.02 -10.84
C ASN A 414 1.40 3.33 -9.44
N GLN A 415 1.66 4.52 -8.94
CA GLN A 415 1.22 5.00 -7.63
C GLN A 415 -0.26 5.38 -7.66
N ALA A 416 -0.71 6.04 -8.73
CA ALA A 416 -2.13 6.33 -8.95
C ALA A 416 -2.95 5.02 -9.00
N GLU A 417 -2.43 3.99 -9.68
CA GLU A 417 -3.07 2.67 -9.70
C GLU A 417 -3.14 2.04 -8.31
N ALA A 418 -2.03 2.07 -7.57
CA ALA A 418 -1.96 1.54 -6.22
C ALA A 418 -2.94 2.24 -5.26
N ALA A 419 -3.07 3.57 -5.38
CA ALA A 419 -4.05 4.34 -4.62
C ALA A 419 -5.49 3.98 -5.00
N ARG A 420 -5.80 3.79 -6.30
CA ARG A 420 -7.13 3.35 -6.75
C ARG A 420 -7.49 1.94 -6.31
N GLN A 421 -6.53 1.02 -6.28
CA GLN A 421 -6.74 -0.34 -5.77
C GLN A 421 -7.03 -0.31 -4.26
N ALA A 422 -6.25 0.45 -3.49
CA ALA A 422 -6.53 0.65 -2.06
C ALA A 422 -7.89 1.31 -1.81
N LEU A 423 -8.25 2.29 -2.64
CA LEU A 423 -9.54 2.98 -2.57
C LEU A 423 -10.73 2.02 -2.73
N HIS A 424 -10.62 0.97 -3.55
CA HIS A 424 -11.66 -0.05 -3.67
C HIS A 424 -11.93 -0.74 -2.32
N HIS A 425 -10.87 -1.16 -1.64
CA HIS A 425 -10.96 -1.81 -0.33
C HIS A 425 -11.44 -0.87 0.78
N LEU A 426 -10.97 0.39 0.76
CA LEU A 426 -11.42 1.42 1.71
C LEU A 426 -12.89 1.78 1.50
N HIS A 427 -13.39 1.84 0.26
CA HIS A 427 -14.81 2.04 -0.01
C HIS A 427 -15.65 0.88 0.54
N ALA A 428 -15.25 -0.37 0.30
CA ALA A 428 -15.98 -1.53 0.81
C ALA A 428 -16.06 -1.51 2.35
N ALA A 429 -14.95 -1.18 3.03
CA ALA A 429 -14.93 -1.04 4.48
C ALA A 429 -15.80 0.14 4.96
N ALA A 430 -15.72 1.30 4.32
CA ALA A 430 -16.52 2.48 4.68
C ALA A 430 -18.03 2.22 4.49
N ASP A 431 -18.40 1.54 3.40
CA ASP A 431 -19.78 1.21 3.12
C ASP A 431 -20.36 0.25 4.16
N HIS A 432 -19.63 -0.81 4.50
CA HIS A 432 -20.02 -1.75 5.54
C HIS A 432 -20.10 -1.10 6.94
N ALA A 433 -19.17 -0.19 7.26
CA ALA A 433 -19.18 0.51 8.55
C ALA A 433 -20.38 1.46 8.69
N LEU A 434 -20.86 2.02 7.58
CA LEU A 434 -21.96 2.99 7.60
C LEU A 434 -23.35 2.36 7.67
N VAL A 435 -23.54 1.11 7.20
CA VAL A 435 -24.83 0.41 7.23
C VAL A 435 -25.50 0.44 8.62
N PRO A 436 -24.87 -0.07 9.70
CA PRO A 436 -25.52 -0.09 11.02
C PRO A 436 -25.80 1.32 11.56
N VAL A 437 -24.99 2.31 11.20
CA VAL A 437 -25.19 3.71 11.58
C VAL A 437 -26.45 4.27 10.90
N ILE A 438 -26.60 4.03 9.60
CA ILE A 438 -27.78 4.41 8.83
C ILE A 438 -29.04 3.75 9.41
N ASP A 439 -29.01 2.45 9.66
CA ASP A 439 -30.18 1.72 10.16
C ASP A 439 -30.64 2.26 11.53
N THR A 440 -29.69 2.53 12.42
CA THR A 440 -29.96 3.10 13.75
C THR A 440 -30.51 4.54 13.67
N LEU A 441 -30.08 5.32 12.69
CA LEU A 441 -30.58 6.68 12.45
C LEU A 441 -31.96 6.67 11.80
N ALA A 442 -32.18 5.83 10.80
CA ALA A 442 -33.45 5.70 10.10
C ALA A 442 -34.57 5.21 11.03
N ALA A 443 -34.25 4.30 11.96
CA ALA A 443 -35.19 3.84 12.99
C ALA A 443 -35.71 4.97 13.92
N ARG A 444 -34.98 6.09 14.01
CA ARG A 444 -35.31 7.25 14.86
C ARG A 444 -35.76 8.46 14.05
N GLN A 445 -36.35 8.26 12.87
CA GLN A 445 -36.70 9.35 11.96
C GLN A 445 -37.56 10.43 12.65
N PRO A 446 -37.33 11.72 12.35
CA PRO A 446 -38.14 12.81 12.87
C PRO A 446 -39.56 12.79 12.29
N SER A 447 -40.47 13.57 12.88
CA SER A 447 -41.84 13.70 12.38
C SER A 447 -41.88 14.27 10.96
N ASP A 448 -42.95 13.99 10.20
CA ASP A 448 -43.09 14.48 8.82
C ASP A 448 -42.95 16.00 8.70
N GLN A 449 -43.46 16.75 9.69
CA GLN A 449 -43.34 18.20 9.71
C GLN A 449 -41.88 18.64 9.91
N ALA A 450 -41.16 18.04 10.86
CA ALA A 450 -39.75 18.34 11.10
C ALA A 450 -38.89 17.94 9.89
N SER A 451 -39.15 16.78 9.27
CA SER A 451 -38.49 16.32 8.05
C SER A 451 -38.67 17.30 6.88
N ARG A 452 -39.86 17.89 6.72
CA ARG A 452 -40.13 18.93 5.70
C ARG A 452 -39.32 20.22 5.95
N THR A 453 -39.20 20.65 7.21
CA THR A 453 -38.38 21.82 7.58
C THR A 453 -36.91 21.56 7.25
N LEU A 454 -36.38 20.41 7.64
CA LEU A 454 -34.99 20.02 7.33
C LEU A 454 -34.75 19.90 5.83
N ALA A 455 -35.74 19.42 5.07
CA ALA A 455 -35.65 19.39 3.61
C ALA A 455 -35.62 20.79 2.98
N HIS A 456 -36.23 21.79 3.61
CA HIS A 456 -36.10 23.19 3.20
C HIS A 456 -34.68 23.71 3.49
N ASP A 457 -34.14 23.43 4.67
CA ASP A 457 -32.76 23.78 5.03
C ASP A 457 -31.74 23.16 4.08
N VAL A 458 -31.92 21.91 3.66
CA VAL A 458 -31.08 21.26 2.65
C VAL A 458 -31.11 21.99 1.31
N ARG A 459 -32.31 22.35 0.81
CA ARG A 459 -32.44 23.13 -0.44
C ARG A 459 -31.79 24.50 -0.34
N ALA A 460 -31.86 25.15 0.83
CA ALA A 460 -31.27 26.46 1.06
C ALA A 460 -29.75 26.41 1.25
N ALA A 461 -29.23 25.36 1.90
CA ALA A 461 -27.81 25.23 2.22
C ALA A 461 -26.99 24.73 1.02
N ILE A 462 -27.50 23.74 0.29
CA ILE A 462 -26.80 23.01 -0.77
C ILE A 462 -27.70 22.82 -2.02
N PRO A 463 -28.15 23.90 -2.66
CA PRO A 463 -29.15 23.84 -3.74
C PRO A 463 -28.75 22.89 -4.88
N ASP A 464 -27.49 22.91 -5.31
CA ASP A 464 -26.98 22.09 -6.42
C ASP A 464 -26.97 20.57 -6.14
N HIS A 465 -27.17 20.17 -4.88
CA HIS A 465 -27.15 18.78 -4.45
C HIS A 465 -28.45 18.34 -3.77
N ALA A 466 -29.38 19.27 -3.53
CA ALA A 466 -30.56 19.03 -2.74
C ALA A 466 -31.43 17.92 -3.33
N ASP A 467 -31.68 17.91 -4.63
CA ASP A 467 -32.51 16.88 -5.26
C ASP A 467 -31.89 15.48 -5.13
N ARG A 468 -30.58 15.36 -5.33
CA ARG A 468 -29.85 14.09 -5.17
C ARG A 468 -29.87 13.60 -3.71
N VAL A 469 -29.83 14.51 -2.74
CA VAL A 469 -29.86 14.17 -1.31
C VAL A 469 -31.27 13.78 -0.85
N LEU A 470 -32.29 14.54 -1.28
CA LEU A 470 -33.67 14.36 -0.82
C LEU A 470 -34.39 13.18 -1.49
N THR A 471 -33.95 12.77 -2.68
CA THR A 471 -34.45 11.57 -3.36
C THR A 471 -33.70 10.29 -2.97
N ASP A 472 -32.63 10.42 -2.18
CA ASP A 472 -31.84 9.29 -1.73
C ASP A 472 -32.60 8.47 -0.66
N PRO A 473 -32.66 7.13 -0.76
CA PRO A 473 -33.21 6.27 0.28
C PRO A 473 -32.63 6.50 1.68
N VAL A 474 -31.40 7.06 1.79
CA VAL A 474 -30.78 7.38 3.08
C VAL A 474 -31.24 8.71 3.69
N TRP A 475 -32.11 9.46 3.02
CA TRP A 475 -32.63 10.75 3.51
C TRP A 475 -33.19 10.68 4.95
N PRO A 476 -34.00 9.67 5.34
CA PRO A 476 -34.52 9.60 6.71
C PRO A 476 -33.41 9.59 7.78
N ALA A 477 -32.29 8.90 7.51
CA ALA A 477 -31.15 8.88 8.41
C ALA A 477 -30.45 10.24 8.49
N LEU A 478 -30.28 10.94 7.36
CA LEU A 478 -29.70 12.29 7.34
C LEU A 478 -30.60 13.30 8.07
N ALA A 479 -31.92 13.20 7.90
CA ALA A 479 -32.87 14.02 8.63
C ALA A 479 -32.75 13.80 10.15
N THR A 480 -32.58 12.55 10.60
CA THR A 480 -32.29 12.24 12.02
C THR A 480 -31.01 12.91 12.50
N VAL A 481 -29.91 12.84 11.72
CA VAL A 481 -28.64 13.49 12.10
C VAL A 481 -28.80 15.00 12.26
N LEU A 482 -29.51 15.65 11.33
CA LEU A 482 -29.77 17.09 11.40
C LEU A 482 -30.64 17.45 12.60
N ALA A 483 -31.69 16.66 12.88
CA ALA A 483 -32.56 16.85 14.04
C ALA A 483 -31.81 16.64 15.37
N ASP A 484 -30.98 15.60 15.46
CA ASP A 484 -30.13 15.31 16.64
C ASP A 484 -29.13 16.46 16.87
N ALA A 485 -28.57 17.03 15.79
CA ALA A 485 -27.68 18.17 15.86
C ALA A 485 -28.40 19.47 16.28
N GLU A 486 -29.62 19.69 15.77
CA GLU A 486 -30.48 20.82 16.18
C GLU A 486 -30.83 20.72 17.67
N ALA A 487 -31.21 19.54 18.14
CA ALA A 487 -31.44 19.26 19.56
C ALA A 487 -30.16 19.42 20.41
N GLY A 488 -28.98 19.27 19.81
CA GLY A 488 -27.68 19.59 20.38
C GLY A 488 -27.33 21.09 20.44
N GLY A 489 -28.16 21.95 19.84
CA GLY A 489 -27.97 23.40 19.80
C GLY A 489 -27.22 23.90 18.57
N HIS A 490 -26.99 23.05 17.55
CA HIS A 490 -26.46 23.47 16.27
C HIS A 490 -27.56 23.97 15.35
N LYS A 491 -27.20 24.75 14.31
CA LYS A 491 -28.14 25.18 13.27
C LYS A 491 -27.96 24.27 12.04
N PRO A 492 -28.96 23.44 11.65
CA PRO A 492 -28.86 22.51 10.53
C PRO A 492 -28.32 23.14 9.24
N HIS A 493 -28.84 24.33 8.87
CA HIS A 493 -28.37 25.10 7.71
C HIS A 493 -26.88 25.43 7.75
N GLN A 494 -26.33 25.82 8.91
CA GLN A 494 -24.90 26.14 9.03
C GLN A 494 -24.04 24.88 8.95
N LEU A 495 -24.44 23.81 9.64
CA LEU A 495 -23.73 22.53 9.58
C LEU A 495 -23.70 21.94 8.17
N LEU A 496 -24.80 22.04 7.42
CA LEU A 496 -24.86 21.60 6.02
C LEU A 496 -23.87 22.38 5.16
N LYS A 497 -23.78 23.71 5.34
CA LYS A 497 -22.81 24.54 4.62
C LYS A 497 -21.37 24.18 4.99
N GLU A 498 -21.07 24.01 6.28
CA GLU A 498 -19.75 23.63 6.76
C GLU A 498 -19.34 22.25 6.23
N ALA A 499 -20.22 21.24 6.38
CA ALA A 499 -20.00 19.89 5.89
C ALA A 499 -19.83 19.84 4.36
N ALA A 500 -20.55 20.68 3.61
CA ALA A 500 -20.41 20.81 2.16
C ALA A 500 -19.12 21.54 1.76
N ALA A 501 -18.70 22.56 2.53
CA ALA A 501 -17.51 23.35 2.25
C ALA A 501 -16.20 22.59 2.55
N GLN A 502 -16.20 21.65 3.48
CA GLN A 502 -15.01 20.84 3.81
C GLN A 502 -14.39 20.18 2.58
N ARG A 503 -15.21 19.58 1.70
CA ARG A 503 -14.75 18.79 0.54
C ARG A 503 -15.85 18.70 -0.52
N GLU A 504 -15.47 18.67 -1.79
CA GLU A 504 -16.40 18.63 -2.95
C GLU A 504 -17.46 17.52 -2.84
N LEU A 505 -18.74 17.90 -2.78
CA LEU A 505 -19.88 16.97 -2.76
C LEU A 505 -20.29 16.50 -4.17
N THR A 506 -19.98 17.28 -5.20
CA THR A 506 -20.23 16.97 -6.63
C THR A 506 -19.68 15.60 -7.02
N SER A 507 -18.44 15.30 -6.59
CA SER A 507 -17.73 14.06 -6.91
C SER A 507 -18.18 12.85 -6.07
N ALA A 508 -19.00 13.06 -5.04
CA ALA A 508 -19.53 11.99 -4.21
C ALA A 508 -20.60 11.20 -4.98
N ARG A 509 -20.48 9.86 -4.99
CA ARG A 509 -21.51 8.98 -5.57
C ARG A 509 -22.84 9.11 -4.81
N GLN A 510 -22.77 9.16 -3.49
CA GLN A 510 -23.92 9.22 -2.58
C GLN A 510 -23.75 10.39 -1.59
N PRO A 511 -24.17 11.61 -1.95
CA PRO A 511 -23.90 12.81 -1.16
C PRO A 511 -24.59 12.77 0.22
N ALA A 512 -25.75 12.12 0.36
CA ALA A 512 -26.45 11.98 1.63
C ALA A 512 -25.61 11.22 2.68
N ARG A 513 -24.97 10.10 2.29
CA ARG A 513 -24.08 9.31 3.17
C ARG A 513 -22.85 10.10 3.61
N VAL A 514 -22.28 10.87 2.69
CA VAL A 514 -21.15 11.76 3.00
C VAL A 514 -21.57 12.81 4.03
N LEU A 515 -22.73 13.43 3.86
CA LEU A 515 -23.26 14.41 4.81
C LEU A 515 -23.53 13.79 6.19
N ILE A 516 -24.08 12.58 6.27
CA ILE A 516 -24.28 11.86 7.54
C ILE A 516 -22.96 11.80 8.33
N THR A 517 -21.91 11.25 7.72
CA THR A 517 -20.61 11.09 8.38
C THR A 517 -19.96 12.41 8.78
N ARG A 518 -19.99 13.42 7.91
CA ARG A 518 -19.39 14.75 8.19
C ARG A 518 -20.14 15.49 9.29
N ILE A 519 -21.47 15.48 9.26
CA ILE A 519 -22.26 16.22 10.26
C ILE A 519 -22.15 15.56 11.63
N GLN A 520 -22.16 14.22 11.69
CA GLN A 520 -21.87 13.51 12.94
C GLN A 520 -20.50 13.92 13.50
N HIS A 521 -19.45 13.90 12.68
CA HIS A 521 -18.11 14.35 13.10
C HIS A 521 -18.09 15.82 13.56
N THR A 522 -18.63 16.73 12.75
CA THR A 522 -18.57 18.18 13.00
C THR A 522 -19.39 18.61 14.23
N SER A 523 -20.54 17.96 14.46
CA SER A 523 -21.39 18.19 15.64
C SER A 523 -20.76 17.63 16.93
N HIS A 524 -19.96 16.56 16.85
CA HIS A 524 -19.21 16.05 18.00
C HIS A 524 -17.94 16.85 18.33
N SER A 525 -17.26 17.40 17.31
CA SER A 525 -16.03 18.19 17.50
C SER A 525 -16.28 19.63 17.97
N SER A 526 -17.48 20.16 17.76
CA SER A 526 -17.87 21.49 18.23
C SER A 526 -18.22 21.45 19.73
N ALA A 527 -17.60 22.30 20.55
CA ALA A 527 -17.79 22.27 22.02
C ALA A 527 -19.29 22.25 22.41
N PRO A 528 -19.73 21.30 23.25
CA PRO A 528 -21.13 21.17 23.61
C PRO A 528 -21.62 22.43 24.31
N ASN A 529 -22.77 22.95 23.89
CA ASN A 529 -23.43 24.06 24.56
C ASN A 529 -23.80 23.62 25.99
N PRO A 530 -23.30 24.29 27.06
CA PRO A 530 -23.55 23.90 28.44
C PRO A 530 -25.04 23.84 28.80
N ARG A 531 -25.88 24.61 28.10
CA ARG A 531 -27.34 24.61 28.30
C ARG A 531 -28.03 23.36 27.73
N ALA A 532 -27.49 22.78 26.65
CA ALA A 532 -28.04 21.56 26.05
C ALA A 532 -27.70 20.31 26.90
N GLU A 533 -26.50 20.27 27.50
CA GLU A 533 -26.15 19.21 28.46
C GLU A 533 -26.98 19.28 29.74
N ALA A 534 -27.28 20.48 30.25
CA ALA A 534 -28.15 20.65 31.40
C ALA A 534 -29.58 20.12 31.12
N ALA A 535 -30.11 20.36 29.91
CA ALA A 535 -31.41 19.83 29.49
C ALA A 535 -31.43 18.30 29.37
N ARG A 536 -30.35 17.68 28.85
CA ARG A 536 -30.22 16.21 28.76
C ARG A 536 -30.15 15.55 30.15
N ARG A 537 -29.42 16.15 31.10
CA ARG A 537 -29.35 15.68 32.50
C ARG A 537 -30.67 15.84 33.25
N CYS A 538 -31.42 16.91 32.99
CA CYS A 538 -32.77 17.08 33.56
C CYS A 538 -33.77 16.07 32.97
N SER A 539 -33.63 15.71 31.69
CA SER A 539 -34.53 14.76 31.02
C SER A 539 -34.32 13.31 31.49
N THR A 540 -33.07 12.91 31.78
CA THR A 540 -32.77 11.59 32.37
C THR A 540 -33.23 11.47 33.82
N LEU A 541 -33.17 12.56 34.60
CA LEU A 541 -33.73 12.60 35.96
C LEU A 541 -35.27 12.59 35.99
N SER A 542 -35.92 13.24 35.02
CA SER A 542 -37.39 13.27 34.91
C SER A 542 -37.97 11.93 34.42
N GLY A 543 -37.21 11.15 33.62
CA GLY A 543 -37.59 9.80 33.22
C GLY A 543 -37.57 8.78 34.38
N ILE A 544 -36.62 8.91 35.31
CA ILE A 544 -36.53 8.05 36.49
C ILE A 544 -37.64 8.38 37.50
N GLN A 545 -38.09 9.63 37.60
CA GLN A 545 -39.21 10.01 38.49
C GLN A 545 -40.60 9.59 37.98
N ARG A 546 -40.78 9.29 36.69
CA ARG A 546 -42.09 8.88 36.14
C ARG A 546 -42.40 7.39 36.26
N HIS A 547 -41.46 6.55 36.70
CA HIS A 547 -41.70 5.12 36.93
C HIS A 547 -41.87 4.73 38.41
N GLY A 548 -42.11 5.70 39.30
CA GLY A 548 -42.19 5.46 40.73
C GLY A 548 -43.44 5.99 41.44
N HIS A 549 -44.62 6.10 40.81
CA HIS A 549 -45.86 6.44 41.55
C HIS A 549 -47.09 5.64 41.07
N GLY A 550 -47.53 4.76 41.97
CA GLY A 550 -48.66 3.83 41.92
C GLY A 550 -48.21 2.60 42.73
N GLU A 551 -48.63 2.32 43.96
CA GLU A 551 -49.93 2.49 44.59
C GLU A 551 -49.78 2.74 46.10
N HIS A 552 -50.74 3.48 46.68
CA HIS A 552 -50.93 3.65 48.12
C HIS A 552 -51.64 2.42 48.71
N MET A 553 -51.14 1.87 49.82
CA MET A 553 -52.01 1.26 50.83
C MET A 553 -51.47 1.50 52.25
N ALA A 554 -52.41 1.56 53.19
CA ALA A 554 -52.39 2.29 54.44
C ALA A 554 -51.43 1.78 55.56
N MET A 555 -51.09 2.71 56.45
CA MET A 555 -50.40 2.52 57.74
C MET A 555 -51.21 1.65 58.73
N PRO A 556 -50.56 1.12 59.78
CA PRO A 556 -50.67 1.81 61.07
C PRO A 556 -49.36 1.93 61.87
N VAL A 557 -49.49 2.67 62.98
CA VAL A 557 -48.50 3.44 63.75
C VAL A 557 -47.86 2.69 64.92
N GLY A 558 -46.57 2.98 65.19
CA GLY A 558 -45.99 3.16 66.54
C GLY A 558 -44.89 2.17 67.00
N PRO A 559 -44.00 2.53 67.96
CA PRO A 559 -43.51 3.85 68.39
C PRO A 559 -41.96 3.99 68.41
N ALA A 560 -41.50 5.19 68.71
CA ALA A 560 -40.10 5.64 68.76
C ALA A 560 -39.31 5.19 70.01
N VAL A 561 -38.00 4.98 69.85
CA VAL A 561 -36.99 5.02 70.93
C VAL A 561 -35.74 5.78 70.44
N VAL A 562 -35.28 6.69 71.30
CA VAL A 562 -34.17 7.67 71.17
C VAL A 562 -32.82 7.01 71.59
N PRO A 563 -31.64 7.53 71.17
CA PRO A 563 -30.41 6.76 71.09
C PRO A 563 -29.56 6.78 72.37
N GLY A 564 -28.84 5.68 72.62
CA GLY A 564 -27.86 5.55 73.69
C GLY A 564 -26.42 5.67 73.18
N GLU A 565 -25.69 6.63 73.74
CA GLU A 565 -24.23 6.74 73.70
C GLU A 565 -23.55 5.48 74.26
N SER A 566 -22.37 5.11 73.76
CA SER A 566 -21.13 5.07 74.57
C SER A 566 -19.94 4.39 73.87
N ASN A 567 -18.87 5.19 73.76
CA ASN A 567 -17.47 4.89 74.13
C ASN A 567 -16.67 3.72 73.49
N ARG A 568 -15.54 4.16 72.89
CA ARG A 568 -14.12 3.86 73.25
C ARG A 568 -13.32 2.76 72.52
N ARG A 569 -12.09 3.22 72.21
CA ARG A 569 -10.77 2.55 72.01
C ARG A 569 -10.51 2.02 70.59
N ARG A 570 -9.55 2.54 69.80
CA ARG A 570 -8.09 2.85 69.92
C ARG A 570 -7.19 1.60 69.99
N GLN A 571 -6.16 1.62 69.13
CA GLN A 571 -5.03 0.68 68.92
C GLN A 571 -5.39 -0.45 67.93
N LEU A 572 -4.71 -0.64 66.79
CA LEU A 572 -3.30 -0.45 66.42
C LEU A 572 -3.12 0.12 65.00
#